data_AF-A0A430PZX5-F1
#
_entry.id   AF-A0A430PZX5-F1
#
_cell.length_a   1.000
_cell.length_b   1.000
_cell.length_c   1.000
_cell.angle_alpha   90.00
_cell.angle_beta   90.00
_cell.angle_gamma   90.00
#
_symmetry.space_group_name_H-M   'P 1'
#
loop_
_entity.id
_entity.type
_entity.pdbx_description
1 polymer ?
#
loop_
_entity_poly.entity_id
_entity_poly.type
_entity_poly.pdbx_seq_one_letter_code
_entity_poly.pdbx_strand_id
1 'polypeptide(L)'
;VKHCAANVLRETWLLYKHAKLMPTFNSHRVRAHQRKFLQAIYRLRTMKVKQRELQDKSNSLVDLAKLQTNVYERVADISLRQEDFQNQLTTIEDMLRSIQRSDEGNSV
;
A
#
# COMPACT_ATOMS: atom_id res chain seq x y z
N VAL A 1 17.39 -10.44 -8.76
CA VAL A 1 16.68 -11.53 -9.46
C VAL A 1 17.55 -12.14 -10.56
N LYS A 2 18.00 -11.34 -11.54
CA LYS A 2 18.78 -11.78 -12.72
C LYS A 2 19.94 -12.75 -12.40
N HIS A 3 20.80 -12.40 -11.43
CA HIS A 3 21.93 -13.26 -11.03
C HIS A 3 21.50 -14.60 -10.40
N CYS A 4 20.47 -14.61 -9.56
CA CYS A 4 19.98 -15.85 -8.95
C CYS A 4 19.32 -16.77 -9.98
N ALA A 5 18.52 -16.21 -10.89
CA ALA A 5 17.91 -16.96 -11.99
C ALA A 5 18.98 -17.56 -12.93
N ALA A 6 20.02 -16.79 -13.26
CA ALA A 6 21.16 -17.29 -14.03
C ALA A 6 21.86 -18.47 -13.32
N ASN A 7 22.03 -18.40 -12.00
CA ASN A 7 22.59 -19.49 -11.22
C ASN A 7 21.69 -20.73 -11.20
N VAL A 8 20.36 -20.58 -11.12
CA VAL A 8 19.43 -21.72 -11.22
C VAL A 8 19.66 -22.45 -12.55
N LEU A 9 19.65 -21.73 -13.67
CA LEU A 9 19.86 -22.31 -15.00
C LEU A 9 21.24 -22.98 -15.13
N ARG A 10 22.29 -22.28 -14.66
CA ARG A 10 23.67 -22.80 -14.66
C ARG A 10 23.79 -24.11 -13.89
N GLU A 11 23.25 -24.15 -12.67
CA GLU A 11 23.35 -25.35 -11.82
C GLU A 11 22.43 -26.48 -12.32
N THR A 12 21.27 -26.19 -12.92
CA THR A 12 20.43 -27.21 -13.58
C THR A 12 21.19 -27.89 -14.71
N TRP A 13 21.85 -27.12 -15.58
CA TRP A 13 22.64 -27.68 -16.67
C TRP A 13 23.83 -28.49 -16.15
N LEU A 14 24.57 -27.98 -15.15
CA LEU A 14 25.70 -28.70 -14.56
C LEU A 14 25.27 -30.00 -13.87
N LEU A 15 24.09 -30.00 -13.23
CA LEU A 15 23.51 -31.21 -12.63
C LEU A 15 23.20 -32.25 -13.71
N TYR A 16 22.54 -31.86 -14.79
CA TYR A 16 22.25 -32.76 -15.91
C TYR A 16 23.55 -33.31 -16.53
N LYS A 17 24.53 -32.43 -16.81
CA LYS A 17 25.84 -32.83 -17.33
C LYS A 17 26.50 -33.91 -16.45
N HIS A 18 26.64 -33.65 -15.16
CA HIS A 18 27.38 -34.53 -14.26
C HIS A 18 26.61 -35.77 -13.81
N ALA A 19 25.28 -35.77 -13.87
CA ALA A 19 24.46 -36.92 -13.50
C ALA A 19 24.04 -37.81 -14.69
N LYS A 20 23.99 -37.26 -15.92
CA LYS A 20 23.42 -37.95 -17.09
C LYS A 20 24.31 -37.99 -18.33
N LEU A 21 25.23 -37.05 -18.53
CA LEU A 21 26.03 -36.98 -19.78
C LEU A 21 27.48 -37.43 -19.62
N MET A 22 28.01 -37.49 -18.40
CA MET A 22 29.39 -37.90 -18.17
C MET A 22 29.53 -39.44 -18.14
N PRO A 23 30.61 -40.00 -18.71
CA PRO A 23 30.82 -41.45 -18.78
C PRO A 23 31.05 -42.09 -17.41
N THR A 24 31.55 -41.32 -16.43
CA THR A 24 31.73 -41.77 -15.06
C THR A 24 30.96 -40.87 -14.08
N PHE A 25 30.30 -41.50 -13.11
CA PHE A 25 29.51 -40.79 -12.11
C PHE A 25 30.41 -40.21 -11.01
N ASN A 26 30.42 -38.88 -10.86
CA ASN A 26 31.13 -38.18 -9.79
C ASN A 26 30.14 -37.58 -8.77
N SER A 27 29.86 -38.34 -7.71
CA SER A 27 28.93 -37.95 -6.65
C SER A 27 29.33 -36.65 -5.94
N HIS A 28 30.62 -36.38 -5.76
CA HIS A 28 31.08 -35.15 -5.09
C HIS A 28 30.74 -33.89 -5.89
N ARG A 29 30.94 -33.92 -7.21
CA ARG A 29 30.58 -32.80 -8.11
C ARG A 29 29.08 -32.59 -8.17
N VAL A 30 28.31 -33.68 -8.28
CA VAL A 30 26.83 -33.62 -8.26
C VAL A 30 26.34 -32.95 -6.97
N ARG A 31 26.83 -33.38 -5.79
CA ARG A 31 26.45 -32.76 -4.51
C ARG A 31 26.83 -31.28 -4.42
N ALA A 32 27.96 -30.88 -5.00
CA ALA A 32 28.36 -29.48 -5.02
C ALA A 32 27.40 -28.61 -5.85
N HIS A 33 26.98 -29.08 -7.02
CA HIS A 33 25.99 -28.39 -7.86
C HIS A 33 24.58 -28.41 -7.24
N GLN A 34 24.17 -29.51 -6.61
CA GLN A 34 22.90 -29.57 -5.88
C GLN A 34 22.82 -28.51 -4.77
N ARG A 35 23.88 -28.36 -3.95
CA ARG A 35 23.91 -27.33 -2.90
C ARG A 35 23.77 -25.92 -3.48
N LYS A 36 24.51 -25.62 -4.56
CA LYS A 36 24.43 -24.31 -5.25
C LYS A 36 23.05 -24.08 -5.86
N PHE A 37 22.45 -25.10 -6.46
CA PHE A 37 21.10 -25.06 -7.02
C PHE A 37 20.05 -24.73 -5.95
N LEU A 38 20.05 -25.47 -4.84
CA LEU A 38 19.13 -25.22 -3.73
C LEU A 38 19.32 -23.84 -3.13
N GLN A 39 20.56 -23.37 -2.99
CA GLN A 39 20.84 -22.01 -2.52
C GLN A 39 20.29 -20.95 -3.49
N ALA A 40 20.44 -21.16 -4.81
CA ALA A 40 19.91 -20.24 -5.82
C ALA A 40 18.37 -20.19 -5.81
N ILE A 41 17.71 -21.34 -5.67
CA ILE A 41 16.24 -21.43 -5.50
C ILE A 41 15.79 -20.70 -4.24
N TYR A 42 16.43 -21.00 -3.11
CA TYR A 42 16.10 -20.39 -1.83
C TYR A 42 16.19 -18.86 -1.92
N ARG A 43 17.33 -18.35 -2.42
CA ARG A 43 17.53 -16.90 -2.63
C ARG A 43 16.46 -16.30 -3.53
N LEU A 44 16.11 -16.96 -4.63
CA LEU A 44 15.07 -16.48 -5.55
C LEU A 44 13.70 -16.39 -4.84
N ARG A 45 13.35 -17.39 -4.04
CA ARG A 45 12.10 -17.41 -3.25
C ARG A 45 12.08 -16.29 -2.22
N THR A 46 13.15 -16.12 -1.44
CA THR A 46 13.26 -15.03 -0.46
C THR A 46 13.17 -13.66 -1.10
N MET A 47 13.83 -13.45 -2.25
CA MET A 47 13.72 -12.21 -3.00
C MET A 47 12.28 -11.94 -3.46
N LYS A 48 11.58 -12.97 -3.95
CA LYS A 48 10.18 -12.84 -4.40
C LYS A 48 9.25 -12.44 -3.25
N VAL A 49 9.42 -13.05 -2.07
CA VAL A 49 8.63 -12.68 -0.87
C VAL A 49 8.92 -11.24 -0.46
N LYS A 50 10.19 -10.86 -0.33
CA LYS A 50 10.58 -9.50 0.03
C LYS A 50 10.08 -8.45 -0.96
N GLN A 51 10.06 -8.77 -2.25
CA GLN A 51 9.50 -7.90 -3.28
C GLN A 51 7.98 -7.72 -3.10
N ARG A 52 7.26 -8.81 -2.77
CA ARG A 52 5.83 -8.74 -2.46
C ARG A 52 5.54 -7.86 -1.24
N GLU A 53 6.31 -8.04 -0.16
CA GLU A 53 6.17 -7.21 1.05
C GLU A 53 6.39 -5.71 0.76
N LEU A 54 7.40 -5.38 -0.06
CA LEU A 54 7.63 -4.00 -0.47
C LEU A 54 6.49 -3.44 -1.33
N GLN A 55 5.95 -4.25 -2.23
CA GLN A 55 4.79 -3.88 -3.04
C GLN A 55 3.56 -3.61 -2.16
N ASP A 56 3.29 -4.49 -1.20
CA ASP A 56 2.15 -4.35 -0.29
C ASP A 56 2.28 -3.06 0.54
N LYS A 57 3.49 -2.73 1.03
CA LYS A 57 3.76 -1.45 1.70
C LYS A 57 3.54 -0.23 0.78
N SER A 58 3.98 -0.32 -0.47
CA SER A 58 3.75 0.74 -1.46
C SER A 58 2.26 0.94 -1.71
N ASN A 59 1.48 -0.14 -1.80
CA ASN A 59 0.03 -0.05 -1.99
C ASN A 59 -0.64 0.61 -0.78
N SER A 60 -0.25 0.25 0.45
CA SER A 60 -0.78 0.89 1.66
C SER A 60 -0.52 2.40 1.71
N LEU A 61 0.63 2.89 1.24
CA LEU A 61 0.91 4.32 1.15
C LEU A 61 0.00 5.03 0.13
N VAL A 62 -0.29 4.39 -1.00
CA VAL A 62 -1.23 4.91 -2.00
C VAL A 62 -2.64 4.99 -1.42
N ASP A 63 -3.07 3.97 -0.68
CA ASP A 63 -4.38 3.97 -0.04
C ASP A 63 -4.49 5.06 1.04
N LEU A 64 -3.41 5.31 1.79
CA LEU A 64 -3.34 6.42 2.73
C LEU A 64 -3.47 7.78 2.04
N ALA A 65 -2.79 7.98 0.90
CA ALA A 65 -2.89 9.22 0.13
C ALA A 65 -4.33 9.45 -0.39
N LYS A 66 -5.00 8.39 -0.88
CA LYS A 66 -6.41 8.46 -1.28
C LYS A 66 -7.33 8.81 -0.10
N LEU A 67 -7.09 8.20 1.07
CA LEU A 67 -7.83 8.52 2.28
C LEU A 67 -7.64 9.99 2.65
N GLN A 68 -6.42 10.51 2.57
CA GLN A 68 -6.11 11.91 2.85
C GLN A 68 -6.89 12.84 1.91
N THR A 69 -6.91 12.57 0.60
CA THR A 69 -7.73 13.33 -0.37
C THR A 69 -9.21 13.33 0.02
N ASN A 70 -9.79 12.14 0.26
CA ASN A 70 -11.20 12.01 0.64
C ASN A 70 -11.54 12.69 1.98
N VAL A 71 -10.57 12.76 2.91
CA VAL A 71 -10.75 13.46 4.19
C VAL A 71 -10.75 14.96 3.96
N TYR A 72 -9.81 15.50 3.17
CA TYR A 72 -9.79 16.93 2.87
C TYR A 72 -11.05 17.40 2.15
N GLU A 73 -11.52 16.65 1.15
CA GLU A 73 -12.78 16.97 0.45
C GLU A 73 -13.96 17.00 1.42
N ARG A 74 -14.09 15.98 2.29
CA ARG A 74 -15.18 15.95 3.29
C ARG A 74 -15.07 17.05 4.33
N VAL A 75 -13.87 17.41 4.76
CA VAL A 75 -13.66 18.53 5.69
C VAL A 75 -14.08 19.84 5.03
N ALA A 76 -13.74 20.06 3.76
CA ALA A 76 -14.17 21.24 3.01
C ALA A 76 -15.71 21.30 2.91
N ASP A 77 -16.37 20.19 2.57
CA ASP A 77 -17.83 20.11 2.53
C ASP A 77 -18.48 20.42 3.89
N ILE A 78 -17.89 19.93 4.99
CA ILE A 78 -18.35 20.22 6.35
C ILE A 78 -18.22 21.71 6.64
N SER A 79 -17.09 22.34 6.28
CA SER A 79 -16.88 23.78 6.50
C SER A 79 -17.91 24.63 5.75
N LEU A 80 -18.22 24.29 4.50
CA LEU A 80 -19.25 24.99 3.72
C LEU A 80 -20.63 24.87 4.38
N ARG A 81 -21.02 23.66 4.78
CA ARG A 81 -22.30 23.45 5.48
C ARG A 81 -22.36 24.16 6.83
N GLN A 82 -21.24 24.23 7.54
CA GLN A 82 -21.15 24.97 8.80
C GLN A 82 -21.40 26.46 8.60
N GLU A 83 -20.86 27.05 7.53
CA GLU A 83 -21.11 28.45 7.17
C GLU A 83 -22.60 28.70 6.88
N ASP A 84 -23.23 27.83 6.08
CA ASP A 84 -24.68 27.90 5.82
C ASP A 84 -25.51 27.83 7.10
N PHE A 85 -25.16 26.92 8.01
CA PHE A 85 -25.84 26.83 9.31
C PHE A 85 -25.65 28.08 10.17
N GLN A 86 -24.45 28.68 10.16
CA GLN A 86 -24.17 29.91 10.89
C GLN A 86 -25.00 31.08 10.33
N ASN A 87 -25.16 31.16 9.01
CA ASN A 87 -26.00 32.16 8.35
C ASN A 87 -27.49 31.98 8.68
N GLN A 88 -27.96 30.74 8.75
CA GLN A 88 -29.34 30.46 9.19
C GLN A 88 -29.56 30.81 10.67
N LEU A 89 -28.60 30.51 11.55
CA LEU A 89 -28.67 30.87 12.97
C LEU A 89 -28.74 32.38 13.17
N THR A 90 -27.86 33.15 12.50
CA THR A 90 -27.89 34.62 12.58
C THR A 90 -29.22 35.20 12.09
N THR A 91 -29.78 34.65 11.01
CA THR A 91 -31.11 35.04 10.53
C THR A 91 -32.19 34.79 11.58
N ILE A 92 -32.15 33.63 12.26
CA ILE A 92 -33.09 33.31 13.35
C ILE A 92 -32.89 34.25 14.54
N GLU A 93 -31.65 34.55 14.93
CA GLU A 93 -31.34 35.52 15.99
C GLU A 93 -31.90 36.91 15.68
N ASP A 94 -31.77 37.38 14.43
CA ASP A 94 -32.30 38.67 13.99
C ASP A 94 -33.83 38.69 14.01
N MET A 95 -34.49 37.62 13.58
CA MET A 95 -35.94 37.48 13.67
C MET A 95 -36.41 37.54 15.13
N LEU A 96 -35.76 36.82 16.04
CA LEU A 96 -36.08 36.85 17.47
C LEU A 96 -35.88 38.25 18.08
N ARG A 97 -34.79 38.93 17.74
CA ARG A 97 -34.54 40.33 18.17
C ARG A 97 -35.58 41.30 17.63
N SER A 98 -36.14 41.04 16.44
CA SER A 98 -37.22 41.88 15.89
C SER A 98 -38.51 41.71 16.69
N ILE A 99 -38.87 40.47 17.03
CA ILE A 99 -40.06 40.14 17.84
C ILE A 99 -39.95 40.73 19.25
N GLN A 100 -38.78 40.60 19.91
CA GLN A 100 -38.57 41.17 21.24
C GLN A 100 -38.75 42.70 21.23
N ARG A 101 -38.22 43.39 20.22
CA ARG A 101 -38.38 44.84 20.08
C ARG A 101 -39.83 45.26 19.83
N SER A 102 -40.60 44.46 19.08
CA SER A 102 -42.02 44.75 18.89
C SER A 102 -42.84 44.60 20.18
N ASP A 103 -42.53 43.61 21.03
CA ASP A 103 -43.24 43.43 22.31
C ASP A 103 -42.91 44.54 23.33
N GLU A 104 -41.66 45.01 23.36
CA GLU A 104 -41.25 46.16 24.19
C GLU A 104 -41.93 47.47 23.74
N GLY A 105 -42.10 47.66 22.43
CA GLY A 105 -42.80 48.82 21.86
C GLY A 105 -44.32 48.80 22.03
N ASN A 106 -44.93 47.63 22.25
CA ASN A 106 -46.35 47.46 22.47
C ASN A 106 -46.76 47.52 23.96
N SER A 107 -45.78 47.58 24.87
CA SER A 107 -45.99 47.66 26.33
C SER A 107 -45.91 49.10 26.89
N VAL A 108 -45.91 50.12 26.03
CA VAL A 108 -45.99 51.55 26.37
C VAL A 108 -47.31 52.11 25.85
#